data_AF-A0A7W9W745-F1
#
_entry.id   AF-A0A7W9W745-F1
#
_cell.length_a   1.000
_cell.length_b   1.000
_cell.length_c   1.000
_cell.angle_alpha   90.00
_cell.angle_beta   90.00
_cell.angle_gamma   90.00
#
_symmetry.space_group_name_H-M   'P 1'
#
loop_
_entity.id
_entity.type
_entity.pdbx_description
1 polymer ?
#
loop_
_entity_poly.entity_id
_entity_poly.type
_entity_poly.pdbx_seq_one_letter_code
_entity_poly.pdbx_strand_id
1 'polypeptide(L)'
;MSILLYEEKFASGSSLDHNQVGLGASNALTIRVTSTGLQVTSVFALFKLFSEFYDLEHQIAPSDILEIRDGGTVWGQRRLIVRFRRTSGRISEIELRPCDYDRLKQALETLRSTPEVI
;
A
#
# COMPACT_ATOMS: atom_id res chain seq x y z
N MET A 1 19.72 -8.57 -5.08
CA MET A 1 19.90 -7.24 -4.47
C MET A 1 18.66 -6.43 -4.78
N SER A 2 17.93 -5.94 -3.78
CA SER A 2 16.68 -5.18 -4.00
C SER A 2 17.00 -3.71 -4.30
N ILE A 3 16.41 -3.17 -5.36
CA ILE A 3 16.57 -1.77 -5.76
C ILE A 3 15.44 -0.96 -5.12
N LEU A 4 15.75 0.15 -4.45
CA LEU A 4 14.74 1.06 -3.92
C LEU A 4 14.17 1.92 -5.04
N LEU A 5 12.85 1.84 -5.26
CA LEU A 5 12.13 2.63 -6.26
C LEU A 5 11.47 3.86 -5.62
N TYR A 6 10.94 3.69 -4.41
CA TYR A 6 10.25 4.74 -3.65
C TYR A 6 10.31 4.47 -2.14
N GLU A 7 10.46 5.51 -1.34
CA GLU A 7 10.26 5.45 0.11
C GLU A 7 9.61 6.74 0.59
N GLU A 8 8.57 6.60 1.41
CA GLU A 8 7.93 7.69 2.13
C GLU A 8 7.56 7.23 3.53
N LYS A 9 7.98 7.97 4.56
CA LYS A 9 7.78 7.59 5.97
C LYS A 9 6.50 8.13 6.59
N PHE A 10 5.84 9.08 5.92
CA PHE A 10 4.69 9.81 6.46
C PHE A 10 3.58 9.95 5.41
N ALA A 11 3.20 8.84 4.80
CA ALA A 11 1.99 8.76 4.01
C ALA A 11 0.78 8.55 4.92
N SER A 12 -0.43 8.72 4.39
CA SER A 12 -1.65 8.23 5.03
C SER A 12 -2.21 7.03 4.26
N GLY A 13 -3.05 6.21 4.89
CA GLY A 13 -3.76 5.17 4.17
C GLY A 13 -4.70 4.34 5.03
N SER A 14 -5.49 3.49 4.38
CA SER A 14 -6.53 2.68 5.03
C SER A 14 -6.78 1.38 4.26
N SER A 15 -7.09 0.29 4.98
CA SER A 15 -7.60 -0.94 4.39
C SER A 15 -9.04 -0.71 3.94
N LEU A 16 -9.34 -1.05 2.69
CA LEU A 16 -10.71 -0.95 2.18
C LEU A 16 -11.58 -2.12 2.64
N ASP A 17 -10.96 -3.24 3.02
CA ASP A 17 -11.65 -4.43 3.55
C ASP A 17 -12.36 -4.14 4.89
N HIS A 18 -11.82 -3.22 5.70
CA HIS A 18 -12.36 -2.85 7.02
C HIS A 18 -13.01 -1.46 7.04
N ASN A 19 -13.15 -0.81 5.88
CA ASN A 19 -13.73 0.53 5.76
C ASN A 19 -15.28 0.52 5.75
N GLN A 20 -15.92 -0.66 5.79
CA GLN A 20 -17.38 -0.79 5.85
C GLN A 20 -18.01 -0.34 7.19
N VAL A 21 -17.20 -0.07 8.24
CA VAL A 21 -17.69 0.31 9.58
C VAL A 21 -17.70 1.83 9.87
N GLY A 22 -17.64 2.68 8.85
CA GLY A 22 -17.99 4.11 8.97
C GLY A 22 -16.94 5.02 9.63
N LEU A 23 -15.83 4.47 10.11
CA LEU A 23 -14.66 5.19 10.60
C LEU A 23 -13.40 4.60 9.97
N GLY A 24 -13.24 4.80 8.66
CA GLY A 24 -12.06 4.38 7.93
C GLY A 24 -10.79 4.77 8.64
N ALA A 25 -10.13 3.77 9.26
CA ALA A 25 -8.95 3.97 10.07
C ALA A 25 -7.79 4.38 9.16
N SER A 26 -7.73 5.68 8.93
CA SER A 26 -6.69 6.36 8.19
C SER A 26 -5.52 6.50 9.15
N ASN A 27 -4.46 5.74 8.92
CA ASN A 27 -3.27 5.81 9.77
C ASN A 27 -2.10 6.42 9.01
N ALA A 28 -1.12 6.91 9.76
CA ALA A 28 0.17 7.28 9.24
C ALA A 28 0.94 6.00 8.85
N LEU A 29 1.38 5.93 7.60
CA LEU A 29 2.04 4.79 7.00
C LEU A 29 3.44 5.15 6.50
N THR A 30 4.34 4.18 6.61
CA THR A 30 5.56 4.13 5.81
C THR A 30 5.32 3.24 4.60
N ILE A 31 5.50 3.80 3.41
CA ILE A 31 5.39 3.13 2.12
C ILE A 31 6.80 2.96 1.55
N ARG A 32 7.17 1.73 1.23
CA ARG A 32 8.45 1.43 0.60
C ARG A 32 8.22 0.52 -0.60
N VAL A 33 8.60 1.00 -1.78
CA VAL A 33 8.55 0.22 -3.02
C VAL A 33 9.97 -0.14 -3.40
N THR A 34 10.20 -1.44 -3.55
CA THR A 34 11.46 -2.00 -4.03
C THR A 34 11.21 -2.81 -5.28
N SER A 35 12.26 -3.18 -6.02
CA SER A 35 12.15 -4.10 -7.16
C SER A 35 11.60 -5.49 -6.81
N THR A 36 11.53 -5.83 -5.52
CA THR A 36 11.06 -7.12 -5.01
C THR A 36 9.67 -7.05 -4.37
N GLY A 37 9.08 -5.86 -4.23
CA GLY A 37 7.76 -5.72 -3.64
C GLY A 37 7.46 -4.36 -3.03
N LEU A 38 6.19 -4.21 -2.67
CA LEU A 38 5.64 -3.09 -1.91
C LEU A 38 5.53 -3.48 -0.45
N GLN A 39 6.14 -2.68 0.42
CA GLN A 39 5.98 -2.77 1.86
C GLN A 39 5.19 -1.56 2.36
N VAL A 40 4.15 -1.83 3.13
CA VAL A 40 3.34 -0.84 3.84
C VAL A 40 3.39 -1.17 5.31
N THR A 41 3.73 -0.21 6.16
CA THR A 41 3.85 -0.40 7.61
C THR A 41 3.28 0.79 8.35
N SER A 42 2.75 0.60 9.57
CA SER A 42 2.28 1.71 10.39
C SER A 42 3.45 2.48 11.01
N VAL A 43 3.35 3.81 11.04
CA VAL A 43 4.37 4.69 11.65
C VAL A 43 4.42 4.55 13.17
N PHE A 44 3.27 4.36 13.82
CA PHE A 44 3.23 4.25 15.28
C PHE A 44 3.29 2.79 15.71
N ALA A 45 4.33 2.45 16.47
CA ALA A 45 4.53 1.12 17.04
C ALA A 45 3.35 0.65 17.92
N LEU A 46 2.56 1.57 18.49
CA LEU A 46 1.36 1.27 19.27
C LEU A 46 0.26 0.59 18.45
N PHE A 47 0.16 0.87 17.14
CA PHE A 47 -0.80 0.17 16.26
C PHE A 47 -0.38 -1.27 15.94
N LYS A 48 0.87 -1.68 16.23
CA LYS A 48 1.29 -3.08 16.07
C LYS A 48 0.55 -4.03 17.01
N LEU A 49 0.18 -3.54 18.20
CA LEU A 49 -0.61 -4.27 19.19
C LEU A 49 -2.07 -4.52 18.76
N PHE A 50 -2.56 -3.74 17.79
CA PHE A 50 -3.91 -3.87 17.22
C PHE A 50 -3.86 -4.05 15.70
N SER A 51 -2.74 -4.55 15.16
CA SER A 51 -2.47 -4.62 13.71
C SER A 51 -3.50 -5.46 12.96
N GLU A 52 -4.00 -6.53 13.59
CA GLU A 52 -5.08 -7.38 13.06
C GLU A 52 -6.40 -6.62 12.87
N PHE A 53 -6.65 -5.58 13.65
CA PHE A 53 -7.90 -4.80 13.57
C PHE A 53 -7.90 -3.80 12.41
N TYR A 54 -6.72 -3.32 12.01
CA TYR A 54 -6.60 -2.26 11.01
C TYR A 54 -6.12 -2.77 9.65
N ASP A 55 -5.41 -3.90 9.63
CA ASP A 55 -5.03 -4.57 8.39
C ASP A 55 -4.27 -3.64 7.43
N LEU A 56 -3.29 -2.90 7.96
CA LEU A 56 -2.52 -1.88 7.24
C LEU A 56 -1.06 -2.24 6.98
N GLU A 57 -0.58 -3.32 7.61
CA GLU A 57 0.79 -3.78 7.43
C GLU A 57 0.82 -4.91 6.40
N HIS A 58 1.43 -4.63 5.25
CA HIS A 58 1.47 -5.57 4.13
C HIS A 58 2.86 -5.62 3.51
N GLN A 59 3.29 -6.83 3.18
CA GLN A 59 4.40 -7.07 2.27
C GLN A 59 3.82 -7.76 1.04
N ILE A 60 3.78 -7.04 -0.08
CA ILE A 60 3.08 -7.43 -1.30
C ILE A 60 4.15 -7.68 -2.37
N ALA A 61 4.27 -8.92 -2.83
CA ALA A 61 5.13 -9.28 -3.94
C ALA A 61 4.58 -8.69 -5.26
N PRO A 62 5.43 -8.41 -6.27
CA PRO A 62 4.96 -7.90 -7.55
C PRO A 62 3.90 -8.79 -8.20
N SER A 63 4.04 -10.12 -8.12
CA SER A 63 3.09 -11.10 -8.66
C SER A 63 1.74 -11.13 -7.93
N ASP A 64 1.69 -10.63 -6.69
CA ASP A 64 0.45 -10.53 -5.92
C ASP A 64 -0.32 -9.24 -6.21
N ILE A 65 0.28 -8.25 -6.87
CA ILE A 65 -0.39 -7.00 -7.27
C ILE A 65 -1.29 -7.29 -8.47
N LEU A 66 -2.60 -7.22 -8.26
CA LEU A 66 -3.62 -7.49 -9.28
C LEU A 66 -3.97 -6.23 -10.06
N GLU A 67 -4.07 -5.09 -9.37
CA GLU A 67 -4.50 -3.82 -9.96
C GLU A 67 -3.90 -2.64 -9.19
N ILE A 68 -3.50 -1.59 -9.91
CA ILE A 68 -3.15 -0.28 -9.37
C ILE A 68 -4.09 0.72 -10.04
N ARG A 69 -4.93 1.41 -9.26
CA ARG A 69 -5.90 2.37 -9.80
C ARG A 69 -5.95 3.68 -9.03
N ASP A 70 -6.38 4.71 -9.73
CA ASP A 70 -6.58 6.03 -9.13
C ASP A 70 -7.86 6.01 -8.30
N GLY A 71 -7.77 6.31 -7.01
CA GLY A 71 -8.94 6.43 -6.14
C GLY A 71 -9.62 7.80 -6.24
N GLY A 72 -9.04 8.75 -6.98
CA GLY A 72 -9.47 10.15 -7.02
C GLY A 72 -8.85 10.98 -5.89
N THR A 73 -9.52 12.06 -5.51
CA THR A 73 -9.05 13.02 -4.49
C THR A 73 -10.05 13.09 -3.35
N VAL A 74 -9.56 12.97 -2.11
CA VAL A 74 -10.37 13.11 -0.89
C VAL A 74 -9.64 14.07 0.05
N TRP A 75 -10.33 15.08 0.58
CA TRP A 75 -9.73 16.12 1.43
C TRP A 75 -8.51 16.83 0.79
N GLY A 76 -8.53 17.01 -0.54
CA GLY A 76 -7.42 17.62 -1.28
C GLY A 76 -6.20 16.71 -1.49
N GLN A 77 -6.22 15.46 -0.99
CA GLN A 77 -5.16 14.48 -1.21
C GLN A 77 -5.57 13.46 -2.26
N ARG A 78 -4.70 13.25 -3.26
CA ARG A 78 -4.86 12.16 -4.24
C ARG A 78 -4.61 10.83 -3.55
N ARG A 79 -5.42 9.83 -3.89
CA ARG A 79 -5.30 8.48 -3.37
C ARG A 79 -5.09 7.45 -4.47
N LEU A 80 -4.27 6.46 -4.16
CA LEU A 80 -3.96 5.34 -5.01
C LEU A 80 -4.48 4.07 -4.33
N ILE A 81 -5.21 3.24 -5.08
CA ILE A 81 -5.75 1.99 -4.57
C ILE A 81 -4.93 0.85 -5.16
N VAL A 82 -4.38 0.01 -4.30
CA VAL A 82 -3.64 -1.19 -4.68
C VAL A 82 -4.50 -2.39 -4.31
N ARG A 83 -4.89 -3.18 -5.32
CA ARG A 83 -5.59 -4.44 -5.14
C ARG A 83 -4.61 -5.59 -5.27
N PHE A 84 -4.59 -6.48 -4.30
CA PHE A 84 -3.59 -7.55 -4.24
C PHE A 84 -4.18 -8.85 -3.69
N ARG A 85 -3.49 -9.96 -3.98
CA ARG A 85 -3.79 -11.27 -3.42
C ARG A 85 -2.95 -11.49 -2.17
N ARG A 86 -3.59 -11.95 -1.09
CA ARG A 86 -2.90 -12.36 0.14
C ARG A 86 -2.36 -13.77 0.00
N THR A 87 -1.43 -14.14 0.89
CA THR A 87 -0.97 -15.53 1.07
C THR A 87 -2.12 -16.51 1.36
N SER A 88 -3.22 -16.05 1.97
CA SER A 88 -4.43 -16.87 2.17
C SER A 88 -5.27 -17.09 0.91
N GLY A 89 -4.90 -16.49 -0.21
CA GLY A 89 -5.67 -16.49 -1.46
C GLY A 89 -6.78 -15.43 -1.51
N ARG A 90 -7.09 -14.76 -0.39
CA ARG A 90 -8.08 -13.67 -0.34
C ARG A 90 -7.56 -12.46 -1.12
N ILE A 91 -8.48 -11.79 -1.84
CA ILE A 91 -8.21 -10.51 -2.48
C ILE A 91 -8.52 -9.39 -1.49
N SER A 92 -7.63 -8.41 -1.41
CA SER A 92 -7.80 -7.23 -0.57
C SER A 92 -7.36 -5.97 -1.29
N GLU A 93 -7.81 -4.84 -0.76
CA GLU A 93 -7.48 -3.52 -1.28
C GLU A 93 -6.93 -2.61 -0.17
N ILE A 94 -5.85 -1.89 -0.47
CA ILE A 94 -5.31 -0.84 0.38
C ILE A 94 -5.34 0.49 -0.35
N GLU A 95 -5.83 1.52 0.35
CA GLU A 95 -5.78 2.90 -0.08
C GLU A 95 -4.49 3.55 0.47
N LEU A 96 -3.70 4.16 -0.41
CA LEU A 96 -2.50 4.92 -0.09
C LEU A 96 -2.70 6.39 -0.49
N ARG A 97 -2.42 7.29 0.45
CA ARG A 97 -2.42 8.75 0.27
C ARG A 97 -0.99 9.27 0.51
N PRO A 98 -0.10 9.14 -0.50
CA PRO A 98 1.24 9.68 -0.45
C PRO A 98 1.24 11.20 -0.58
N CYS A 99 2.30 11.86 -0.11
CA CYS A 99 2.59 13.25 -0.46
C CYS A 99 3.00 13.38 -1.94
N ASP A 100 3.79 12.43 -2.46
CA ASP A 100 4.25 12.41 -3.86
C ASP A 100 3.55 11.30 -4.65
N TYR A 101 2.32 11.61 -5.06
CA TYR A 101 1.44 10.66 -5.74
C TYR A 101 2.01 10.13 -7.05
N ASP A 102 2.54 11.01 -7.90
CA ASP A 102 2.96 10.62 -9.25
C ASP A 102 4.20 9.72 -9.18
N ARG A 103 5.12 10.00 -8.24
CA ARG A 103 6.29 9.16 -8.00
C ARG A 103 5.93 7.80 -7.41
N LEU A 104 4.97 7.75 -6.46
CA LEU A 104 4.49 6.45 -5.96
C LEU A 104 3.87 5.63 -7.09
N LYS A 105 2.99 6.24 -7.90
CA LYS A 105 2.33 5.56 -9.02
C LYS A 105 3.36 5.01 -10.01
N GLN A 106 4.35 5.82 -10.40
CA GLN A 106 5.43 5.39 -11.29
C GLN A 106 6.24 4.21 -10.70
N ALA A 107 6.53 4.26 -9.40
CA ALA A 107 7.28 3.19 -8.73
C ALA A 107 6.50 1.87 -8.70
N LEU A 108 5.18 1.91 -8.45
CA LEU A 108 4.34 0.71 -8.45
C LEU A 108 4.13 0.12 -9.85
N GLU A 109 3.98 0.96 -10.88
CA GLU A 109 3.93 0.49 -12.27
C GLU A 109 5.27 -0.15 -12.70
N THR A 110 6.39 0.41 -12.26
CA THR A 110 7.73 -0.17 -12.48
C THR A 110 7.87 -1.51 -11.78
N LEU A 111 7.43 -1.61 -10.52
CA LEU A 111 7.40 -2.86 -9.76
C LEU A 111 6.59 -3.93 -10.48
N ARG A 112 5.36 -3.61 -10.91
CA ARG A 112 4.47 -4.53 -11.63
C ARG A 112 5.05 -4.99 -12.97
N SER A 113 5.81 -4.12 -13.64
CA SER A 113 6.44 -4.42 -14.93
C SER A 113 7.76 -5.18 -14.81
N THR A 114 8.30 -5.35 -13.61
CA THR A 114 9.56 -6.07 -13.39
C THR A 114 9.29 -7.57 -13.54
N PRO A 115 9.87 -8.26 -14.54
CA PRO A 115 9.72 -9.71 -14.66
C PRO A 115 10.32 -10.39 -13.43
N GLU A 116 9.61 -11.38 -12.88
CA GLU A 116 10.18 -12.25 -11.86
C GLU A 116 11.41 -12.92 -12.46
N VAL A 117 12.59 -12.61 -11.91
CA VAL A 117 13.81 -13.32 -12.28
C VAL A 117 13.72 -14.68 -11.59
N ILE A 118 13.28 -15.68 -12.37
CA ILE A 118 13.19 -17.10 -11.99
C ILE A 118 14.59 -17.67 -11.77
#